data_AF-A0A261A713-F1
#
_entry.id   AF-A0A261A713-F1
#
_cell.length_a   1.000
_cell.length_b   1.000
_cell.length_c   1.000
_cell.angle_alpha   90.00
_cell.angle_beta   90.00
_cell.angle_gamma   90.00
#
_symmetry.space_group_name_H-M   'P 1'
#
loop_
_entity.id
_entity.type
_entity.pdbx_description
1 polymer ?
#
loop_
_entity_poly.entity_id
_entity_poly.type
_entity_poly.pdbx_seq_one_letter_code
_entity_poly.pdbx_strand_id
1 'polypeptide(L)'
;MRSSWSTKSIKEKLDELAEIEQWKQAEELSCPHPTFLFKPEHFSSFKRITFKEFGYDSEALEKYKKIFLAPLSKTVLCSIERRDEFQVDESVELPGAPAAPIKPNSVIRHFDIPNSEDYLEYHFLIGQQGMTITRKSRE
;
A
#
# COMPACT_ATOMS: atom_id res chain seq x y z
N MET A 1 4.05 27.48 28.65
CA MET A 1 4.86 26.54 27.84
C MET A 1 4.13 26.25 26.55
N ARG A 2 4.66 26.64 25.38
CA ARG A 2 4.16 26.09 24.10
C ARG A 2 4.51 24.61 24.10
N SER A 3 3.55 23.72 23.80
CA SER A 3 3.87 22.28 23.71
C SER A 3 4.93 22.10 22.61
N SER A 4 5.94 21.26 22.87
CA SER A 4 6.98 20.92 21.90
C SER A 4 6.43 20.37 20.59
N TRP A 5 5.16 19.93 20.59
CA TRP A 5 4.39 19.56 19.41
C TRP A 5 4.22 20.71 18.41
N SER A 6 3.99 21.93 18.89
CA SER A 6 3.73 23.08 18.01
C SER A 6 4.96 23.52 17.18
N THR A 7 6.16 23.12 17.58
CA THR A 7 7.42 23.48 16.91
C THR A 7 7.99 22.36 16.03
N LYS A 8 7.46 21.14 16.12
CA LYS A 8 7.90 20.00 15.32
C LYS A 8 7.42 20.08 13.87
N SER A 9 8.27 19.64 12.95
CA SER A 9 7.90 19.39 11.57
C SER A 9 6.80 18.31 11.48
N ILE A 10 6.08 18.28 10.37
CA ILE A 10 5.05 17.25 10.16
C ILE A 10 5.67 15.85 10.16
N LYS A 11 6.87 15.68 9.60
CA LYS A 11 7.56 14.38 9.56
C LYS A 11 7.87 13.84 10.95
N GLU A 12 8.40 14.67 11.85
CA GLU A 12 8.67 14.28 13.24
C GLU A 12 7.38 13.89 13.98
N LYS A 13 6.28 14.61 13.72
CA LYS A 13 4.97 14.26 14.31
C LYS A 13 4.46 12.90 13.84
N LEU A 14 4.68 12.56 12.56
CA LEU A 14 4.29 11.26 12.02
C LEU A 14 5.17 10.14 12.55
N ASP A 15 6.48 10.38 12.68
CA ASP A 15 7.40 9.43 13.33
C ASP A 15 6.93 9.15 14.77
N GLU A 16 6.58 10.18 15.55
CA GLU A 16 6.05 9.99 16.91
C GLU A 16 4.69 9.31 16.94
N LEU A 17 3.80 9.63 15.99
CA LEU A 17 2.51 8.98 15.86
C LEU A 17 2.66 7.48 15.58
N ALA A 18 3.61 7.09 14.73
CA ALA A 18 3.86 5.69 14.40
C ALA A 18 4.40 4.89 15.60
N GLU A 19 4.94 5.58 16.62
CA GLU A 19 5.52 4.94 17.79
C GLU A 19 4.52 4.67 18.93
N ILE A 20 3.34 5.31 18.91
CA ILE A 20 2.35 5.11 19.98
C ILE A 20 1.75 3.70 19.95
N GLU A 21 1.36 3.22 21.12
CA GLU A 21 0.84 1.86 21.30
C GLU A 21 -0.41 1.59 20.46
N GLN A 22 -1.36 2.54 20.41
CA GLN A 22 -2.59 2.41 19.62
C GLN A 22 -2.30 2.20 18.14
N TRP A 23 -1.29 2.89 17.60
CA TRP A 23 -0.90 2.77 16.21
C TRP A 23 -0.29 1.39 15.91
N LYS A 24 0.57 0.90 16.80
CA LYS A 24 1.24 -0.41 16.66
C LYS A 24 0.31 -1.62 16.89
N GLN A 25 -0.76 -1.45 17.66
CA GLN A 25 -1.73 -2.50 17.95
C GLN A 25 -2.86 -2.58 16.93
N ALA A 26 -3.12 -1.51 16.19
CA ALA A 26 -4.16 -1.50 15.18
C ALA A 26 -3.84 -2.47 14.03
N GLU A 27 -4.80 -3.32 13.68
CA GLU A 27 -4.64 -4.29 12.58
C GLU A 27 -4.97 -3.69 11.22
N GLU A 28 -5.86 -2.71 11.19
CA GLU A 28 -6.37 -2.09 9.97
C GLU A 28 -6.20 -0.58 9.99
N LEU A 29 -5.86 -0.02 8.83
CA LEU A 29 -5.78 1.42 8.62
C LEU A 29 -6.58 1.82 7.38
N SER A 30 -7.44 2.81 7.50
CA SER A 30 -8.02 3.53 6.36
C SER A 30 -7.43 4.94 6.32
N CYS A 31 -6.63 5.23 5.31
CA CYS A 31 -5.92 6.50 5.18
C CYS A 31 -6.29 7.23 3.87
N PRO A 32 -6.83 8.46 3.94
CA PRO A 32 -6.94 9.32 2.78
C PRO A 32 -5.57 9.95 2.47
N HIS A 33 -5.10 9.86 1.22
CA HIS A 33 -3.88 10.52 0.73
C HIS A 33 -2.58 10.22 1.53
N PRO A 34 -2.19 8.94 1.64
CA PRO A 34 -1.01 8.52 2.42
C PRO A 34 0.36 8.97 1.84
N THR A 35 0.44 9.33 0.55
CA THR A 35 1.68 9.19 -0.25
C THR A 35 2.75 10.27 -0.08
N PHE A 36 2.45 11.41 0.55
CA PHE A 36 3.40 12.54 0.58
C PHE A 36 4.30 12.60 1.82
N LEU A 37 3.84 12.08 2.97
CA LEU A 37 4.49 12.38 4.25
C LEU A 37 4.85 11.15 5.08
N PHE A 38 4.18 10.02 4.85
CA PHE A 38 4.45 8.79 5.57
C PHE A 38 5.59 8.00 4.93
N LYS A 39 6.41 7.39 5.78
CA LYS A 39 7.40 6.40 5.37
C LYS A 39 6.72 5.02 5.31
N PRO A 40 7.20 4.09 4.47
CA PRO A 40 6.63 2.74 4.43
C PRO A 40 6.59 2.03 5.79
N GLU A 41 7.59 2.28 6.65
CA GLU A 41 7.71 1.68 7.98
C GLU A 41 6.56 2.11 8.90
N HIS A 42 6.01 3.31 8.71
CA HIS A 42 4.85 3.78 9.48
C HIS A 42 3.62 2.90 9.27
N PHE A 43 3.54 2.20 8.14
CA PHE A 43 2.41 1.33 7.80
C PHE A 43 2.67 -0.15 8.09
N SER A 44 3.92 -0.52 8.38
CA SER A 44 4.36 -1.92 8.51
C SER A 44 3.65 -2.70 9.64
N SER A 45 3.09 -2.01 10.63
CA SER A 45 2.37 -2.64 11.75
C SER A 45 0.97 -3.13 11.37
N PHE A 46 0.35 -2.56 10.32
CA PHE A 46 -1.01 -2.89 9.91
C PHE A 46 -1.00 -4.12 9.00
N LYS A 47 -1.94 -5.04 9.25
CA LYS A 47 -2.20 -6.19 8.39
C LYS A 47 -2.93 -5.78 7.13
N ARG A 48 -3.90 -4.87 7.24
CA ARG A 48 -4.78 -4.45 6.15
C ARG A 48 -4.79 -2.94 6.04
N ILE A 49 -4.56 -2.42 4.85
CA ILE A 49 -4.50 -0.99 4.61
C ILE A 49 -5.43 -0.65 3.46
N THR A 50 -6.27 0.36 3.65
CA THR A 50 -7.07 0.97 2.59
C THR A 50 -6.59 2.39 2.35
N PHE A 51 -6.07 2.62 1.16
CA PHE A 51 -5.69 3.94 0.68
C PHE A 51 -6.77 4.50 -0.23
N LYS A 52 -7.09 5.77 -0.03
CA LYS A 52 -8.02 6.49 -0.89
C LYS A 52 -7.25 7.56 -1.65
N GLU A 53 -7.03 7.30 -2.94
CA GLU A 53 -6.11 8.07 -3.80
C GLU A 53 -6.83 8.71 -4.98
N PHE A 54 -6.21 9.72 -5.58
CA PHE A 54 -6.70 10.33 -6.82
C PHE A 54 -6.14 9.67 -8.08
N GLY A 55 -5.21 8.73 -7.96
CA GLY A 55 -4.65 8.01 -9.11
C GLY A 55 -3.60 6.99 -8.70
N TYR A 56 -3.09 6.25 -9.69
CA TYR A 56 -1.96 5.34 -9.54
C TYR A 56 -0.87 5.76 -10.53
N ASP A 57 0.17 6.41 -10.03
CA ASP A 57 1.42 6.51 -10.77
C ASP A 57 2.38 5.41 -10.29
N SER A 58 3.41 5.15 -11.10
CA SER A 58 4.43 4.17 -10.78
C SER A 58 5.17 4.51 -9.47
N GLU A 59 5.26 5.80 -9.10
CA GLU A 59 5.88 6.24 -7.84
C GLU A 59 5.07 5.81 -6.61
N ALA A 60 3.74 5.98 -6.64
CA ALA A 60 2.83 5.56 -5.59
C ALA A 60 2.83 4.04 -5.42
N LEU A 61 2.76 3.30 -6.54
CA LEU A 61 2.84 1.85 -6.54
C LEU A 61 4.16 1.34 -5.95
N GLU A 62 5.28 2.00 -6.26
CA GLU A 62 6.58 1.70 -5.69
C GLU A 62 6.62 1.96 -4.18
N LYS A 63 5.99 3.03 -3.70
CA LYS A 63 5.86 3.31 -2.26
C LYS A 63 5.03 2.26 -1.55
N TYR A 64 3.90 1.83 -2.12
CA TYR A 64 3.08 0.78 -1.51
C TYR A 64 3.80 -0.56 -1.47
N LYS A 65 4.53 -0.90 -2.53
CA LYS A 65 5.40 -2.09 -2.56
C LYS A 65 6.37 -2.09 -1.38
N LYS A 66 7.02 -0.95 -1.10
CA LYS A 66 7.97 -0.81 0.01
C LYS A 66 7.35 -1.05 1.38
N ILE A 67 6.03 -0.91 1.56
CA ILE A 67 5.35 -1.23 2.83
C ILE A 67 5.46 -2.73 3.12
N PHE A 68 5.25 -3.57 2.11
CA PHE A 68 5.36 -5.02 2.25
C PHE A 68 6.81 -5.47 2.44
N LEU A 69 7.76 -4.75 1.83
CA LEU A 69 9.19 -5.04 1.93
C LEU A 69 9.84 -4.47 3.19
N ALA A 70 9.12 -3.65 3.97
CA ALA A 70 9.63 -3.11 5.21
C ALA A 70 9.94 -4.25 6.20
N PRO A 71 11.03 -4.15 6.98
CA PRO A 71 11.36 -5.16 7.98
C PRO A 71 10.19 -5.40 8.94
N LEU A 72 9.90 -6.69 9.22
CA LEU A 72 8.82 -7.11 10.12
C LEU A 72 7.41 -6.64 9.69
N SER A 73 7.24 -6.24 8.42
CA SER A 73 5.93 -5.87 7.91
C SER A 73 4.92 -6.98 8.09
N LYS A 74 3.81 -6.65 8.74
CA LYS A 74 2.66 -7.52 8.95
C LYS A 74 1.64 -7.38 7.82
N THR A 75 1.88 -6.47 6.88
CA THR A 75 0.92 -6.13 5.82
C THR A 75 0.72 -7.33 4.91
N VAL A 76 -0.53 -7.77 4.82
CA VAL A 76 -0.98 -8.85 3.93
C VAL A 76 -1.84 -8.32 2.79
N LEU A 77 -2.51 -7.17 2.98
CA LEU A 77 -3.38 -6.55 1.99
C LEU A 77 -3.25 -5.03 2.02
N CYS A 78 -3.07 -4.45 0.84
CA CYS A 78 -3.25 -3.03 0.58
C CYS A 78 -4.29 -2.86 -0.53
N SER A 79 -5.43 -2.28 -0.19
CA SER A 79 -6.47 -1.88 -1.14
C SER A 79 -6.28 -0.41 -1.48
N ILE A 80 -6.31 -0.07 -2.76
CA ILE A 80 -6.25 1.32 -3.19
C ILE A 80 -7.53 1.65 -3.97
N GLU A 81 -8.35 2.48 -3.35
CA GLU A 81 -9.60 3.01 -3.89
C GLU A 81 -9.33 4.35 -4.58
N ARG A 82 -9.66 4.45 -5.86
CA ARG A 82 -9.66 5.72 -6.58
C ARG A 82 -10.85 6.56 -6.17
N ARG A 83 -10.60 7.86 -6.01
CA ARG A 83 -11.62 8.88 -5.76
C ARG A 83 -11.95 9.71 -6.99
N ASP A 84 -11.20 9.58 -8.07
CA ASP A 84 -11.52 10.22 -9.34
C ASP A 84 -12.50 9.34 -10.15
N GLU A 85 -13.07 9.91 -11.20
CA GLU A 85 -14.02 9.19 -12.08
C GLU A 85 -13.30 8.25 -13.07
N PHE A 86 -11.96 8.24 -13.07
CA PHE A 86 -11.16 7.42 -13.96
C PHE A 86 -11.13 5.96 -13.52
N GLN A 87 -11.27 5.08 -14.51
CA GLN A 87 -11.19 3.63 -14.31
C GLN A 87 -9.76 3.15 -14.57
N VAL A 88 -9.37 2.04 -13.93
CA VAL A 88 -8.11 1.37 -14.24
C VAL A 88 -8.21 0.72 -15.61
N ASP A 89 -7.17 0.87 -16.43
CA ASP A 89 -7.02 0.18 -17.71
C ASP A 89 -5.65 -0.52 -17.81
N GLU A 90 -5.38 -1.15 -18.94
CA GLU A 90 -4.17 -1.95 -19.19
C GLU A 90 -2.88 -1.11 -19.31
N SER A 91 -2.98 0.22 -19.39
CA SER A 91 -1.82 1.11 -19.51
C SER A 91 -1.08 1.32 -18.19
N VAL A 92 -1.65 0.88 -17.06
CA VAL A 92 -1.01 1.01 -15.75
C VAL A 92 0.23 0.13 -15.67
N GLU A 93 1.40 0.77 -15.52
CA GLU A 93 2.67 0.09 -15.31
C GLU A 93 2.71 -0.52 -13.90
N LEU A 94 2.47 -1.82 -13.83
CA LEU A 94 2.52 -2.59 -12.59
C LEU A 94 3.87 -3.30 -12.40
N PRO A 95 4.39 -3.38 -11.16
CA PRO A 95 5.52 -4.22 -10.84
C PRO A 95 5.24 -5.71 -11.08
N GLY A 96 6.27 -6.45 -11.50
CA GLY A 96 6.22 -7.91 -11.59
C GLY A 96 5.84 -8.48 -12.95
N ALA A 97 5.90 -9.81 -13.05
CA ALA A 97 5.59 -10.56 -14.26
C ALA A 97 4.07 -10.71 -14.43
N PRO A 98 3.53 -10.72 -15.67
CA PRO A 98 2.13 -11.03 -15.91
C PRO A 98 1.78 -12.43 -15.38
N ALA A 99 0.59 -12.56 -14.80
CA ALA A 99 0.02 -13.84 -14.37
C ALA A 99 -1.33 -14.09 -15.07
N ALA A 100 -1.78 -15.35 -15.05
CA ALA A 100 -3.04 -15.73 -15.65
C ALA A 100 -4.22 -14.99 -14.97
N PRO A 101 -5.18 -14.44 -15.73
CA PRO A 101 -6.32 -13.74 -15.18
C PRO A 101 -7.26 -14.71 -14.43
N ILE A 102 -7.78 -14.28 -13.28
CA ILE A 102 -8.75 -15.07 -12.49
C ILE A 102 -10.15 -15.04 -13.11
N LYS A 103 -10.49 -13.94 -13.78
CA LYS A 103 -11.80 -13.73 -14.43
C LYS A 103 -11.65 -12.76 -15.62
N PRO A 104 -12.67 -12.64 -16.50
CA PRO A 104 -12.64 -11.65 -17.58
C PRO A 104 -12.28 -10.26 -17.06
N ASN A 105 -11.48 -9.53 -17.82
CA ASN A 105 -11.00 -8.18 -17.51
C ASN A 105 -10.09 -8.07 -16.27
N SER A 106 -9.63 -9.19 -15.71
CA SER A 106 -8.67 -9.21 -14.61
C SER A 106 -7.26 -8.99 -15.13
N VAL A 107 -6.57 -8.02 -14.54
CA VAL A 107 -5.13 -7.81 -14.76
C VAL A 107 -4.42 -8.22 -13.48
N ILE A 108 -3.49 -9.18 -13.61
CA ILE A 108 -2.74 -9.74 -12.48
C ILE A 108 -1.25 -9.71 -12.77
N ARG A 109 -0.47 -9.26 -11.77
CA ARG A 109 0.99 -9.28 -11.81
C ARG A 109 1.55 -9.87 -10.52
N HIS A 110 2.58 -10.69 -10.66
CA HIS A 110 3.28 -11.30 -9.54
C HIS A 110 4.68 -10.70 -9.42
N PHE A 111 4.98 -10.14 -8.26
CA PHE A 111 6.30 -9.65 -7.89
C PHE A 111 6.87 -10.52 -6.77
N ASP A 112 7.98 -11.20 -7.03
CA ASP A 112 8.65 -12.02 -6.03
C ASP A 112 9.29 -11.16 -4.94
N ILE A 113 9.01 -11.49 -3.68
CA ILE A 113 9.64 -10.81 -2.55
C ILE A 113 11.05 -11.38 -2.40
N PRO A 114 12.11 -10.55 -2.48
CA PRO A 114 13.47 -11.06 -2.35
C PRO A 114 13.69 -11.78 -1.02
N ASN A 115 14.31 -12.97 -1.07
CA ASN A 115 14.60 -13.82 0.09
C ASN A 115 13.35 -14.29 0.86
N SER A 116 12.23 -14.47 0.16
CA SER A 116 10.99 -15.00 0.71
C SER A 116 10.35 -15.96 -0.30
N GLU A 117 9.67 -17.00 0.19
CA GLU A 117 8.78 -17.85 -0.62
C GLU A 117 7.45 -17.15 -0.94
N ASP A 118 7.26 -15.93 -0.44
CA ASP A 118 6.08 -15.13 -0.71
C ASP A 118 6.27 -14.23 -1.95
N TYR A 119 5.15 -13.83 -2.54
CA TYR A 119 5.08 -12.86 -3.61
C TYR A 119 3.98 -11.84 -3.36
N LEU A 120 4.08 -10.69 -4.04
CA LEU A 120 3.02 -9.70 -4.09
C LEU A 120 2.20 -9.91 -5.37
N GLU A 121 0.90 -10.06 -5.19
CA GLU A 121 -0.08 -10.06 -6.27
C GLU A 121 -0.70 -8.67 -6.39
N TYR A 122 -0.43 -8.01 -7.51
CA TYR A 122 -1.18 -6.83 -7.94
C TYR A 122 -2.37 -7.31 -8.75
N HIS A 123 -3.56 -6.86 -8.38
CA HIS A 123 -4.79 -7.25 -9.05
C HIS A 123 -5.77 -6.09 -9.14
N PHE A 124 -6.26 -5.83 -10.34
CA PHE A 124 -7.40 -4.96 -10.60
C PHE A 124 -8.27 -5.53 -11.72
N LEU A 125 -9.46 -4.93 -11.87
CA LEU A 125 -10.36 -5.20 -12.98
C LEU A 125 -10.42 -3.97 -13.88
N ILE A 126 -10.24 -4.19 -15.18
CA ILE A 126 -10.38 -3.13 -16.18
C ILE A 126 -11.79 -2.56 -16.06
N GLY A 127 -11.90 -1.23 -16.02
CA GLY A 127 -13.17 -0.54 -15.86
C GLY A 127 -13.63 -0.36 -14.40
N GLN A 128 -12.84 -0.80 -13.41
CA GLN A 128 -13.13 -0.53 -11.99
C GLN A 128 -12.24 0.57 -11.41
N GLN A 129 -12.59 1.07 -10.23
CA GLN A 129 -11.89 2.17 -9.53
C GLN A 129 -10.96 1.66 -8.42
N GLY A 130 -10.56 0.38 -8.46
CA GLY A 130 -9.84 -0.25 -7.37
C GLY A 130 -8.74 -1.18 -7.83
N MET A 131 -7.66 -1.20 -7.05
CA MET A 131 -6.59 -2.19 -7.15
C MET A 131 -6.30 -2.76 -5.76
N THR A 132 -5.86 -4.01 -5.73
CA THR A 132 -5.36 -4.67 -4.53
C THR A 132 -3.91 -5.09 -4.74
N ILE A 133 -3.12 -4.99 -3.68
CA ILE A 133 -1.78 -5.58 -3.56
C ILE A 133 -1.87 -6.55 -2.39
N THR A 134 -1.66 -7.84 -2.65
CA THR A 134 -1.81 -8.90 -1.65
C THR A 134 -0.52 -9.69 -1.52
N ARG A 135 -0.04 -9.91 -0.30
CA ARG A 135 1.05 -10.86 -0.05
C ARG A 135 0.49 -12.28 -0.01
N LYS A 136 1.07 -13.18 -0.79
CA LYS A 136 0.67 -14.59 -0.89
C LYS A 136 1.90 -15.48 -0.80
N SER A 137 1.73 -16.71 -0.31
CA SER A 137 2.79 -17.72 -0.29
C SER A 137 2.78 -18.53 -1.58
N ARG A 138 3.95 -18.92 -2.09
CA ARG A 138 4.08 -19.96 -3.11
C ARG A 138 4.02 -21.31 -2.38
N GLU A 139 2.87 -21.96 -2.38
CA GLU A 139 2.71 -23.33 -1.86
C GLU A 139 3.62 -24.34 -2.57
#